data_AF-A0A1X7UXE2-F1
#
_entry.id   AF-A0A1X7UXE2-F1
#
_cell.length_a   1.000
_cell.length_b   1.000
_cell.length_c   1.000
_cell.angle_alpha   90.00
_cell.angle_beta   90.00
_cell.angle_gamma   90.00
#
_symmetry.space_group_name_H-M   'P 1'
#
loop_
_entity.id
_entity.type
_entity.pdbx_description
1 polymer ?
#
loop_
_entity_poly.entity_id
_entity_poly.type
_entity_poly.pdbx_seq_one_letter_code
_entity_poly.pdbx_strand_id
1 'polypeptide(L)'
;GMDDVLGCKIENNAVTVLDTWNPNGYTPNVADSNSSAGICTHSTSYTNGRMSCLFSRSAGITNQGQDYNLDSSYYILRAYRTNSQPVVSFLYKHSSTPTPSSVQYNPMRDSNTSPSCPSAPTDTSAFPIVFKSPTDCDRASCTFYWAMGPKSGSSQYLDVYMEGTVDGWMAVGFSLDQSM
;
A
#
# COMPACT_ATOMS: atom_id res chain seq x y z
N GLY A 1 12.23 -2.20 11.31
CA GLY A 1 13.38 -2.42 10.41
C GLY A 1 13.43 -1.30 9.39
N MET A 2 13.96 -1.56 8.19
CA MET A 2 13.64 -0.74 7.02
C MET A 2 12.32 -1.27 6.45
N ASP A 3 11.35 -0.39 6.19
CA ASP A 3 10.04 -0.79 5.68
C ASP A 3 9.76 -0.11 4.34
N ASP A 4 9.34 -0.88 3.34
CA ASP A 4 8.82 -0.39 2.06
C ASP A 4 7.34 -0.05 2.26
N VAL A 5 6.93 1.19 2.01
CA VAL A 5 5.61 1.71 2.39
C VAL A 5 4.87 2.34 1.21
N LEU A 6 3.74 1.73 0.87
CA LEU A 6 2.82 2.22 -0.14
C LEU A 6 1.62 2.92 0.51
N GLY A 7 1.29 4.11 0.02
CA GLY A 7 0.25 4.96 0.59
C GLY A 7 -0.83 5.38 -0.41
N CYS A 8 -2.08 5.38 0.01
CA CYS A 8 -3.18 6.11 -0.61
C CYS A 8 -3.41 7.39 0.21
N LYS A 9 -3.17 8.55 -0.38
CA LYS A 9 -3.14 9.84 0.31
C LYS A 9 -4.12 10.81 -0.30
N ILE A 10 -4.80 11.59 0.55
CA ILE A 10 -5.66 12.69 0.13
C ILE A 10 -5.11 14.06 0.54
N GLU A 11 -5.07 14.97 -0.44
CA GLU A 11 -4.68 16.36 -0.29
C GLU A 11 -5.55 17.23 -1.19
N ASN A 12 -6.16 18.29 -0.64
CA ASN A 12 -7.03 19.19 -1.42
C ASN A 12 -8.11 18.46 -2.25
N ASN A 13 -8.72 17.42 -1.67
CA ASN A 13 -9.69 16.53 -2.33
C ASN A 13 -9.16 15.71 -3.52
N ALA A 14 -7.85 15.74 -3.79
CA ALA A 14 -7.19 14.90 -4.76
C ALA A 14 -6.52 13.71 -4.08
N VAL A 15 -6.66 12.53 -4.67
CA VAL A 15 -6.10 11.29 -4.12
C VAL A 15 -4.92 10.84 -4.97
N THR A 16 -3.81 10.54 -4.31
CA THR A 16 -2.55 10.11 -4.92
C THR A 16 -2.09 8.80 -4.29
N VAL A 17 -1.49 7.95 -5.12
CA VAL A 17 -0.70 6.80 -4.64
C VAL A 17 0.73 7.28 -4.45
N LEU A 18 1.31 6.94 -3.31
CA LEU A 18 2.70 7.22 -2.99
C LEU A 18 3.46 5.94 -2.76
N ASP A 19 4.69 5.94 -3.26
CA ASP A 19 5.73 4.99 -2.92
C ASP A 19 6.75 5.68 -2.02
N THR A 20 6.94 5.13 -0.82
CA THR A 20 7.75 5.71 0.24
C THR A 20 8.45 4.60 0.98
N TRP A 21 9.44 4.93 1.80
CA TRP A 21 10.07 3.96 2.67
C TRP A 21 10.39 4.57 4.02
N ASN A 22 10.51 3.71 5.03
CA ASN A 22 10.95 4.09 6.36
C ASN A 22 12.38 3.59 6.59
N PRO A 23 13.38 4.48 6.70
CA PRO A 23 14.78 4.09 6.83
C PRO A 23 15.13 3.46 8.17
N ASN A 24 14.39 3.77 9.23
CA ASN A 24 14.80 3.40 10.59
C ASN A 24 13.64 3.21 11.58
N GLY A 25 12.39 3.11 11.13
CA GLY A 25 11.21 2.89 11.97
C GLY A 25 10.69 4.14 12.71
N TYR A 26 11.59 5.03 13.15
CA TYR A 26 11.25 6.11 14.09
C TYR A 26 10.93 7.48 13.46
N THR A 27 11.35 7.71 12.21
CA THR A 27 11.12 8.97 11.48
C THR A 27 9.90 8.88 10.55
N PRO A 28 9.31 10.00 10.11
CA PRO A 28 8.34 9.98 9.02
C PRO A 28 8.91 9.25 7.79
N ASN A 29 8.03 8.65 6.99
CA ASN A 29 8.46 8.03 5.75
C ASN A 29 9.16 9.06 4.86
N VAL A 30 10.12 8.61 4.08
CA VAL A 30 10.81 9.40 3.07
C VAL A 30 10.21 9.04 1.70
N ALA A 31 10.05 10.04 0.84
CA ALA A 31 9.66 9.79 -0.55
C ALA A 31 10.68 8.84 -1.19
N ASP A 32 10.19 7.83 -1.90
CA ASP A 32 11.10 7.00 -2.69
C ASP A 32 11.72 7.85 -3.81
N SER A 33 13.05 7.75 -3.97
CA SER A 33 13.81 8.53 -4.94
C SER A 33 13.41 8.27 -6.40
N ASN A 34 12.70 7.17 -6.63
CA ASN A 34 12.09 6.78 -7.88
C ASN A 34 10.64 6.31 -7.65
N SER A 35 9.86 7.10 -6.89
CA SER A 35 8.47 6.82 -6.44
C SER A 35 7.41 6.44 -7.48
N SER A 36 7.78 6.30 -8.76
CA SER A 36 6.93 5.78 -9.84
C SER A 36 7.47 4.51 -10.50
N ALA A 37 8.70 4.08 -10.18
CA ALA A 37 9.21 2.79 -10.60
C ALA A 37 8.50 1.68 -9.83
N GLY A 38 8.04 0.66 -10.55
CA GLY A 38 7.34 -0.47 -9.93
C GLY A 38 5.89 -0.20 -9.54
N ILE A 39 5.41 1.04 -9.45
CA ILE A 39 4.01 1.37 -9.15
C ILE A 39 3.23 1.78 -10.41
N CYS A 40 2.09 1.13 -10.60
CA CYS A 40 1.16 1.38 -11.70
C CYS A 40 -0.20 1.79 -11.14
N THR A 41 -0.46 3.10 -11.08
CA THR A 41 -1.75 3.61 -10.59
C THR A 41 -2.83 3.41 -11.65
N HIS A 42 -3.91 2.72 -11.29
CA HIS A 42 -5.05 2.46 -12.18
C HIS A 42 -6.18 3.46 -11.97
N SER A 43 -6.53 3.71 -10.71
CA SER A 43 -7.57 4.67 -10.38
C SER A 43 -7.39 5.22 -8.97
N THR A 44 -7.71 6.51 -8.81
CA THR A 44 -7.89 7.14 -7.51
C THR A 44 -9.22 7.89 -7.50
N SER A 45 -9.84 7.98 -6.34
CA SER A 45 -11.10 8.73 -6.19
C SER A 45 -11.25 9.24 -4.77
N TYR A 46 -11.85 10.43 -4.63
CA TYR A 46 -12.43 10.90 -3.38
C TYR A 46 -13.88 11.28 -3.62
N THR A 47 -14.80 10.58 -2.98
CA THR A 47 -16.24 10.82 -3.14
C THR A 47 -16.92 10.60 -1.80
N ASN A 48 -17.81 11.51 -1.40
CA ASN A 48 -18.58 11.42 -0.16
C ASN A 48 -17.72 11.18 1.10
N GLY A 49 -16.57 11.85 1.20
CA GLY A 49 -15.67 11.70 2.35
C GLY A 49 -14.90 10.36 2.39
N ARG A 50 -14.90 9.61 1.29
CA ARG A 50 -14.21 8.33 1.18
C ARG A 50 -13.21 8.36 0.04
N MET A 51 -11.96 8.05 0.36
CA MET A 51 -10.90 7.91 -0.63
C MET A 51 -10.70 6.45 -1.03
N SER A 52 -10.31 6.23 -2.27
CA SER A 52 -9.93 4.93 -2.79
C SER A 52 -8.74 5.01 -3.74
N CYS A 53 -7.91 3.98 -3.71
CA CYS A 53 -6.80 3.77 -4.62
C CYS A 53 -6.79 2.33 -5.12
N LEU A 54 -6.60 2.17 -6.43
CA LEU A 54 -6.30 0.90 -7.08
C LEU A 54 -5.00 1.05 -7.85
N PHE A 55 -4.03 0.20 -7.57
CA PHE A 55 -2.74 0.22 -8.23
C PHE A 55 -2.13 -1.17 -8.24
N SER A 56 -1.15 -1.39 -9.11
CA SER A 56 -0.29 -2.58 -9.07
C SER A 56 1.11 -2.20 -8.63
N ARG A 57 1.75 -3.05 -7.84
CA ARG A 57 3.14 -2.92 -7.42
C ARG A 57 3.96 -4.10 -7.93
N SER A 58 5.09 -3.83 -8.58
CA SER A 58 6.07 -4.84 -9.02
C SER A 58 6.56 -5.63 -7.82
N ALA A 59 6.44 -6.94 -7.84
CA ALA A 59 6.86 -7.78 -6.73
C ALA A 59 8.38 -7.80 -6.52
N GLY A 60 9.16 -7.57 -7.60
CA GLY A 60 10.61 -7.45 -7.52
C GLY A 60 11.07 -6.08 -7.01
N ILE A 61 12.35 -6.01 -6.67
CA ILE A 61 13.04 -4.77 -6.30
C ILE A 61 13.27 -3.93 -7.55
N THR A 62 12.64 -2.77 -7.63
CA THR A 62 12.89 -1.77 -8.68
C THR A 62 13.87 -0.69 -8.21
N ASN A 63 13.97 -0.49 -6.89
CA ASN A 63 14.85 0.46 -6.26
C ASN A 63 15.60 -0.18 -5.05
N GLN A 64 16.89 -0.42 -5.22
CA GLN A 64 17.68 -1.17 -4.25
C GLN A 64 17.82 -0.41 -2.92
N GLY A 65 17.45 -1.06 -1.81
CA GLY A 65 17.52 -0.47 -0.48
C GLY A 65 16.36 0.47 -0.14
N GLN A 66 15.30 0.52 -0.95
CA GLN A 66 14.03 1.19 -0.65
C GLN A 66 12.85 0.21 -0.81
N ASP A 67 12.89 -0.63 -1.85
CA ASP A 67 11.88 -1.66 -2.08
C ASP A 67 12.15 -2.95 -1.31
N TYR A 68 11.08 -3.57 -0.84
CA TYR A 68 11.08 -4.93 -0.35
C TYR A 68 10.87 -5.95 -1.48
N ASN A 69 11.55 -7.10 -1.45
CA ASN A 69 11.23 -8.16 -2.40
C ASN A 69 9.94 -8.88 -1.98
N LEU A 70 8.82 -8.62 -2.66
CA LEU A 70 7.54 -9.26 -2.35
C LEU A 70 7.42 -10.70 -2.85
N ASP A 71 8.45 -11.23 -3.53
CA ASP A 71 8.63 -12.67 -3.78
C ASP A 71 9.23 -13.41 -2.57
N SER A 72 9.58 -12.67 -1.51
CA SER A 72 9.94 -13.22 -0.19
C SER A 72 8.77 -13.16 0.78
N SER A 73 8.87 -13.86 1.91
CA SER A 73 7.92 -13.71 3.02
C SER A 73 8.10 -12.36 3.74
N TYR A 74 7.00 -11.70 4.10
CA TYR A 74 7.01 -10.41 4.83
C TYR A 74 5.82 -10.25 5.78
N TYR A 75 6.01 -9.45 6.83
CA TYR A 75 4.92 -8.89 7.61
C TYR A 75 4.32 -7.68 6.90
N ILE A 76 3.03 -7.47 7.16
CA ILE A 76 2.26 -6.35 6.64
C ILE A 76 1.97 -5.40 7.80
N LEU A 77 2.57 -4.21 7.78
CA LEU A 77 2.36 -3.14 8.75
C LEU A 77 1.27 -2.20 8.22
N ARG A 78 0.21 -1.96 8.98
CA ARG A 78 -0.91 -1.10 8.53
C ARG A 78 -0.99 0.14 9.37
N ALA A 79 -1.11 1.29 8.73
CA ALA A 79 -1.32 2.54 9.43
C ALA A 79 -2.23 3.46 8.61
N TYR A 80 -2.81 4.43 9.29
CA TYR A 80 -3.53 5.52 8.64
C TYR A 80 -3.34 6.79 9.45
N ARG A 81 -3.69 7.91 8.83
CA ARG A 81 -3.72 9.23 9.43
C ARG A 81 -5.09 9.85 9.19
N THR A 82 -5.69 10.35 10.26
CA THR A 82 -7.03 10.95 10.31
C THR A 82 -7.02 12.47 10.22
N ASN A 83 -5.84 13.08 10.14
CA ASN A 83 -5.68 14.52 9.98
C ASN A 83 -5.09 14.81 8.61
N SER A 84 -5.72 15.73 7.89
CA SER A 84 -5.21 16.25 6.62
C SER A 84 -3.73 16.63 6.73
N GLN A 85 -2.99 16.47 5.64
CA GLN A 85 -1.61 16.92 5.56
C GLN A 85 -1.44 17.92 4.40
N PRO A 86 -0.44 18.82 4.46
CA PRO A 86 -0.06 19.69 3.35
C PRO A 86 0.37 18.86 2.13
N VAL A 87 0.37 19.49 0.95
CA VAL A 87 0.85 18.86 -0.30
C VAL A 87 2.35 18.56 -0.18
N VAL A 88 2.70 17.28 -0.01
CA VAL A 88 4.09 16.80 0.12
C VAL A 88 4.31 15.46 -0.58
N SER A 89 5.55 15.07 -0.91
CA SER A 89 5.83 13.78 -1.58
C SER A 89 5.98 12.59 -0.62
N PHE A 90 5.74 12.77 0.67
CA PHE A 90 5.91 11.75 1.70
C PHE A 90 4.67 11.61 2.60
N LEU A 91 4.68 10.63 3.49
CA LEU A 91 3.63 10.44 4.49
C LEU A 91 4.07 11.01 5.84
N TYR A 92 3.32 11.98 6.37
CA TYR A 92 3.55 12.43 7.75
C TYR A 92 3.30 11.29 8.72
N LYS A 93 3.97 11.32 9.88
CA LYS A 93 3.83 10.31 10.94
C LYS A 93 2.35 9.99 11.22
N HIS A 94 2.06 8.69 11.31
CA HIS A 94 0.74 8.15 11.67
C HIS A 94 0.29 8.66 13.04
N SER A 95 -1.03 8.76 13.25
CA SER A 95 -1.61 9.17 14.52
C SER A 95 -1.70 8.04 15.55
N SER A 96 -1.51 6.78 15.13
CA SER A 96 -1.55 5.59 15.97
C SER A 96 -0.42 4.64 15.62
N THR A 97 0.01 3.79 16.56
CA THR A 97 0.97 2.71 16.30
C THR A 97 0.52 1.85 15.11
N PRO A 98 1.39 1.58 14.11
CA PRO A 98 1.06 0.67 13.04
C PRO A 98 0.64 -0.70 13.58
N THR A 99 -0.23 -1.40 12.86
CA THR A 99 -0.68 -2.73 13.27
C THR A 99 -0.01 -3.76 12.37
N PRO A 100 0.92 -4.59 12.89
CA PRO A 100 1.52 -5.66 12.10
C PRO A 100 0.51 -6.78 11.81
N SER A 101 0.78 -7.58 10.78
CA SER A 101 0.11 -8.86 10.63
C SER A 101 0.64 -9.88 11.63
N SER A 102 -0.20 -10.81 12.06
CA SER A 102 0.18 -11.90 12.97
C SER A 102 1.10 -12.94 12.35
N VAL A 103 1.12 -13.02 11.01
CA VAL A 103 1.94 -13.97 10.24
C VAL A 103 2.59 -13.24 9.06
N GLN A 104 3.64 -13.87 8.51
CA GLN A 104 4.21 -13.43 7.24
C GLN A 104 3.36 -13.93 6.07
N TYR A 105 3.35 -13.17 4.97
CA TYR A 105 2.69 -13.49 3.72
C TYR A 105 3.70 -13.61 2.59
N ASN A 106 3.41 -14.51 1.64
CA ASN A 106 4.01 -14.53 0.31
C ASN A 106 2.93 -14.97 -0.69
N PRO A 107 2.22 -14.02 -1.33
CA PRO A 107 1.18 -14.35 -2.30
C PRO A 107 1.71 -14.62 -3.72
N MET A 108 3.03 -14.47 -3.95
CA MET A 108 3.64 -14.65 -5.26
C MET A 108 3.71 -16.12 -5.65
N ARG A 109 3.59 -16.40 -6.95
CA ARG A 109 3.60 -17.78 -7.48
C ARG A 109 4.65 -18.04 -8.55
N ASP A 110 5.28 -17.02 -9.15
CA ASP A 110 6.45 -17.17 -10.04
C ASP A 110 7.02 -15.78 -10.39
N SER A 111 8.34 -15.52 -10.36
CA SER A 111 8.89 -14.19 -10.63
C SER A 111 9.71 -14.17 -11.93
N ASN A 112 9.16 -13.54 -12.98
CA ASN A 112 9.92 -13.14 -14.17
C ASN A 112 9.73 -11.66 -14.43
N THR A 113 10.71 -10.99 -15.02
CA THR A 113 10.77 -9.53 -15.12
C THR A 113 10.24 -9.02 -16.46
N SER A 114 9.27 -8.11 -16.44
CA SER A 114 8.85 -7.30 -17.60
C SER A 114 8.46 -5.89 -17.13
N PRO A 115 8.84 -4.83 -17.87
CA PRO A 115 8.84 -3.47 -17.34
C PRO A 115 7.56 -2.66 -17.62
N SER A 116 6.51 -3.24 -18.21
CA SER A 116 5.30 -2.48 -18.56
C SER A 116 4.21 -2.60 -17.48
N CYS A 117 3.59 -1.47 -17.13
CA CYS A 117 2.46 -1.47 -16.22
C CYS A 117 1.35 -2.42 -16.69
N PRO A 118 0.88 -3.34 -15.82
CA PRO A 118 -0.22 -4.23 -16.18
C PRO A 118 -1.50 -3.43 -16.36
N SER A 119 -2.51 -4.03 -16.99
CA SER A 119 -3.86 -3.48 -16.97
C SER A 119 -4.47 -3.57 -15.57
N ALA A 120 -5.42 -2.70 -15.26
CA ALA A 120 -6.16 -2.76 -14.00
C ALA A 120 -6.84 -4.14 -13.81
N PRO A 121 -6.90 -4.68 -12.59
CA PRO A 121 -7.69 -5.88 -12.31
C PRO A 121 -9.17 -5.63 -12.59
N THR A 122 -9.83 -6.63 -13.15
CA THR A 122 -11.27 -6.59 -13.46
C THR A 122 -12.14 -6.88 -12.23
N ASP A 123 -11.58 -7.50 -11.20
CA ASP A 123 -12.28 -7.84 -9.96
C ASP A 123 -11.36 -7.67 -8.74
N THR A 124 -11.64 -6.66 -7.91
CA THR A 124 -10.91 -6.39 -6.66
C THR A 124 -11.52 -7.11 -5.46
N SER A 125 -12.63 -7.81 -5.62
CA SER A 125 -13.31 -8.56 -4.55
C SER A 125 -12.72 -9.94 -4.31
N ALA A 126 -11.95 -10.46 -5.27
CA ALA A 126 -11.31 -11.79 -5.22
C ALA A 126 -9.90 -11.80 -4.61
N PHE A 127 -9.45 -10.70 -3.99
CA PHE A 127 -8.11 -10.63 -3.43
C PHE A 127 -7.94 -11.54 -2.19
N PRO A 128 -6.89 -12.38 -2.14
CA PRO A 128 -6.70 -13.39 -1.10
C PRO A 128 -6.30 -12.83 0.26
N ILE A 129 -5.70 -11.63 0.30
CA ILE A 129 -5.31 -10.98 1.55
C ILE A 129 -6.18 -9.75 1.73
N VAL A 130 -6.96 -9.73 2.82
CA VAL A 130 -7.88 -8.64 3.13
C VAL A 130 -7.70 -8.24 4.59
N PHE A 131 -7.56 -6.94 4.83
CA PHE A 131 -7.60 -6.34 6.15
C PHE A 131 -8.71 -5.29 6.20
N LYS A 132 -9.46 -5.32 7.29
CA LYS A 132 -10.56 -4.42 7.56
C LYS A 132 -10.40 -3.80 8.94
N SER A 133 -10.75 -2.53 9.06
CA SER A 133 -10.91 -1.85 10.33
C SER A 133 -12.19 -1.00 10.30
N PRO A 134 -13.15 -1.23 11.22
CA PRO A 134 -13.23 -2.35 12.18
C PRO A 134 -13.18 -3.74 11.51
N THR A 135 -12.89 -4.82 12.24
CA THR A 135 -12.73 -6.16 11.59
C THR A 135 -14.01 -6.65 10.91
N ASP A 136 -15.18 -6.34 11.50
CA ASP A 136 -16.48 -6.89 11.08
C ASP A 136 -17.28 -5.95 10.16
N CYS A 137 -16.64 -4.96 9.54
CA CYS A 137 -17.32 -4.05 8.62
C CYS A 137 -17.48 -4.64 7.21
N ASP A 138 -18.53 -4.18 6.52
CA ASP A 138 -18.61 -4.27 5.07
C ASP A 138 -17.64 -3.28 4.44
N ARG A 139 -17.07 -3.62 3.28
CA ARG A 139 -16.03 -2.82 2.58
C ARG A 139 -16.37 -1.32 2.55
N ALA A 140 -17.59 -0.98 2.12
CA ALA A 140 -18.05 0.41 1.99
C ALA A 140 -18.25 1.14 3.33
N SER A 141 -18.38 0.39 4.43
CA SER A 141 -18.56 0.92 5.79
C SER A 141 -17.26 0.96 6.61
N CYS A 142 -16.18 0.31 6.13
CA CYS A 142 -14.92 0.23 6.84
C CYS A 142 -14.18 1.58 6.88
N THR A 143 -13.74 2.01 8.06
CA THR A 143 -12.84 3.17 8.18
C THR A 143 -11.57 2.98 7.35
N PHE A 144 -11.05 1.74 7.34
CA PHE A 144 -9.92 1.32 6.55
C PHE A 144 -10.20 -0.07 5.96
N TYR A 145 -10.14 -0.18 4.65
CA TYR A 145 -10.14 -1.43 3.91
C TYR A 145 -8.88 -1.50 3.07
N TRP A 146 -8.17 -2.61 3.17
CA TRP A 146 -7.02 -2.91 2.33
C TRP A 146 -7.15 -4.34 1.83
N ALA A 147 -6.88 -4.55 0.56
CA ALA A 147 -6.84 -5.87 -0.02
C ALA A 147 -5.72 -5.97 -1.06
N MET A 148 -5.12 -7.14 -1.16
CA MET A 148 -4.00 -7.39 -2.05
C MET A 148 -4.01 -8.83 -2.59
N GLY A 149 -3.57 -8.97 -3.83
CA GLY A 149 -3.42 -10.28 -4.48
C GLY A 149 -2.45 -10.26 -5.65
N PRO A 150 -2.00 -11.45 -6.10
CA PRO A 150 -1.24 -11.54 -7.33
C PRO A 150 -2.11 -11.10 -8.51
N LYS A 151 -1.51 -10.32 -9.43
CA LYS A 151 -2.20 -9.88 -10.64
C LYS A 151 -2.56 -11.10 -11.49
N SER A 152 -3.85 -11.27 -11.78
CA SER A 152 -4.28 -12.33 -12.70
C SER A 152 -3.63 -12.15 -14.06
N GLY A 153 -2.97 -13.21 -14.54
CA GLY A 153 -2.24 -13.23 -15.81
C GLY A 153 -0.85 -12.56 -15.78
N SER A 154 -0.40 -12.02 -14.65
CA SER A 154 0.96 -11.52 -14.49
C SER A 154 1.49 -11.89 -13.12
N SER A 155 2.46 -12.79 -13.10
CA SER A 155 3.11 -13.22 -11.87
C SER A 155 4.12 -12.19 -11.35
N GLN A 156 4.14 -10.97 -11.88
CA GLN A 156 5.18 -9.97 -11.61
C GLN A 156 4.67 -8.82 -10.74
N TYR A 157 3.36 -8.70 -10.61
CA TYR A 157 2.72 -7.59 -9.92
C TYR A 157 1.74 -8.09 -8.86
N LEU A 158 1.65 -7.34 -7.78
CA LEU A 158 0.54 -7.44 -6.84
C LEU A 158 -0.43 -6.30 -7.10
N ASP A 159 -1.70 -6.62 -7.24
CA ASP A 159 -2.75 -5.62 -7.20
C ASP A 159 -3.07 -5.27 -5.77
N VAL A 160 -3.20 -3.97 -5.50
CA VAL A 160 -3.51 -3.43 -4.19
C VAL A 160 -4.73 -2.51 -4.33
N TYR A 161 -5.72 -2.74 -3.48
CA TYR A 161 -6.87 -1.88 -3.34
C TYR A 161 -6.97 -1.34 -1.91
N MET A 162 -7.12 -0.02 -1.80
CA MET A 162 -7.33 0.68 -0.53
C MET A 162 -8.60 1.51 -0.61
N GLU A 163 -9.42 1.50 0.44
CA GLU A 163 -10.64 2.29 0.53
C GLU A 163 -10.90 2.70 1.99
N GLY A 164 -11.18 3.98 2.27
CA GLY A 164 -11.29 4.45 3.65
C GLY A 164 -11.90 5.85 3.79
N THR A 165 -12.43 6.16 4.98
CA THR A 165 -12.97 7.49 5.35
C THR A 165 -11.96 8.31 6.16
N VAL A 166 -10.67 8.06 5.97
CA VAL A 166 -9.62 8.76 6.71
C VAL A 166 -9.21 10.04 5.99
N ASP A 167 -9.13 11.15 6.72
CA ASP A 167 -8.65 12.41 6.19
C ASP A 167 -7.13 12.49 6.36
N GLY A 168 -6.37 12.18 5.31
CA GLY A 168 -4.90 12.21 5.33
C GLY A 168 -4.30 11.13 4.46
N TRP A 169 -4.09 9.94 5.03
CA TRP A 169 -3.57 8.80 4.27
C TRP A 169 -3.91 7.46 4.90
N MET A 170 -3.92 6.42 4.06
CA MET A 170 -3.88 5.00 4.41
C MET A 170 -2.61 4.42 3.84
N ALA A 171 -1.87 3.64 4.60
CA ALA A 171 -0.65 3.03 4.09
C ALA A 171 -0.44 1.62 4.60
N VAL A 172 0.34 0.89 3.82
CA VAL A 172 0.82 -0.45 4.12
C VAL A 172 2.33 -0.47 4.00
N GLY A 173 3.00 -1.01 5.02
CA GLY A 173 4.43 -1.29 5.04
C GLY A 173 4.70 -2.79 4.87
N PHE A 174 5.77 -3.13 4.16
CA PHE A 174 6.28 -4.49 4.02
C PHE A 174 7.60 -4.60 4.77
N SER A 175 7.69 -5.58 5.67
CA SER A 175 8.84 -5.70 6.58
C SER A 175 9.26 -7.15 6.86
N LEU A 176 10.52 -7.37 7.21
CA LEU A 176 11.04 -8.67 7.65
C LEU A 176 10.52 -9.07 9.03
N ASP A 177 10.27 -8.09 9.89
CA ASP A 177 9.91 -8.27 11.28
C ASP A 177 8.64 -7.46 11.62
N GLN A 178 8.16 -7.64 12.85
CA GLN A 178 7.04 -6.86 13.38
C GLN A 178 7.52 -5.58 14.08
N SER A 179 8.81 -5.26 14.00
CA SER A 179 9.40 -4.11 14.69
C SER A 179 9.09 -2.84 13.91
N MET A 180 8.41 -1.92 14.60
CA MET A 180 8.03 -0.59 14.13
C MET A 180 9.03 0.44 14.61
#